data_AF-A0A0S8GF27-F1
#
_entry.id   AF-A0A0S8GF27-F1
#
_cell.length_a   1.000
_cell.length_b   1.000
_cell.length_c   1.000
_cell.angle_alpha   90.00
_cell.angle_beta   90.00
_cell.angle_gamma   90.00
#
_symmetry.space_group_name_H-M   'P 1'
#
loop_
_entity.id
_entity.type
_entity.pdbx_description
1 polymer ?
#
loop_
_entity_poly.entity_id
_entity_poly.type
_entity_poly.pdbx_seq_one_letter_code
_entity_poly.pdbx_strand_id
1 'polypeptide(L)'
;KLVAANETSEPVLSSVCGQCEWYRKCRRWVEDTRDPTGLFFVGKQKFALKERGLATIDAIAEMDVKRYLRGPEKIPGLGEKSLERMKRRAQVMLAGKPEIRPGFVFPQAEEEIYFDIEDDPTQGLVYFYGMVLQDGNGRDEFMFLQADGPEEEENTVRLFWEFIRAHPRAVFYVYSHKERSTLRALMERYQLDPAVFEQYCGQELDLYKFVVDHSDWPTYSYGIKQIARQVGFSWRDPDPSGANSIAWYNDYLKDTSRKELMQRILEYNEDDCRAMIAIKRYFERNA
;
A
#
# COMPACT_ATOMS: atom_id res chain seq x y z
N LYS A 1 6.18 -28.63 -21.07
CA LYS A 1 7.61 -28.35 -20.79
C LYS A 1 7.86 -28.20 -19.29
N LEU A 2 7.20 -27.27 -18.59
CA LEU A 2 7.19 -27.18 -17.11
C LEU A 2 6.63 -28.44 -16.42
N VAL A 3 5.48 -28.96 -16.85
CA VAL A 3 4.86 -30.19 -16.29
C VAL A 3 5.70 -31.45 -16.55
N ALA A 4 6.56 -31.41 -17.58
CA ALA A 4 7.47 -32.50 -17.91
C ALA A 4 8.82 -32.39 -17.15
N ALA A 5 8.96 -31.42 -16.23
CA ALA A 5 10.19 -31.09 -15.50
C ALA A 5 11.41 -30.76 -16.39
N ASN A 6 11.21 -30.53 -17.69
CA ASN A 6 12.28 -30.18 -18.62
C ASN A 6 12.68 -28.70 -18.55
N GLU A 7 11.92 -27.89 -17.81
CA GLU A 7 12.17 -26.47 -17.53
C GLU A 7 11.76 -26.18 -16.08
N THR A 8 12.45 -25.24 -15.43
CA THR A 8 12.07 -24.71 -14.11
C THR A 8 11.56 -23.28 -14.28
N SER A 9 10.37 -22.97 -13.73
CA SER A 9 9.90 -21.59 -13.63
C SER A 9 10.42 -21.00 -12.32
N GLU A 10 11.23 -19.96 -12.41
CA GLU A 10 11.59 -19.17 -11.24
C GLU A 10 10.43 -18.24 -10.84
N PRO A 11 10.13 -18.08 -9.55
CA PRO A 11 9.10 -17.17 -9.09
C PRO A 11 9.48 -15.72 -9.35
N VAL A 12 8.47 -14.86 -9.51
CA VAL A 12 8.63 -13.40 -9.55
C VAL A 12 7.72 -12.83 -8.46
N LEU A 13 8.30 -12.43 -7.32
CA LEU A 13 7.51 -11.79 -6.28
C LEU A 13 6.98 -10.43 -6.77
N SER A 14 5.74 -10.14 -6.39
CA SER A 14 5.05 -8.89 -6.67
C SER A 14 3.97 -8.64 -5.62
N SER A 15 3.30 -7.48 -5.71
CA SER A 15 2.22 -7.10 -4.79
C SER A 15 1.03 -8.07 -4.79
N VAL A 16 0.73 -8.71 -5.92
CA VAL A 16 -0.41 -9.65 -6.03
C VAL A 16 -0.14 -11.02 -5.39
N CYS A 17 1.11 -11.29 -4.99
CA CYS A 17 1.46 -12.59 -4.43
C CYS A 17 0.78 -12.89 -3.09
N GLY A 18 0.28 -11.89 -2.35
CA GLY A 18 -0.33 -12.09 -1.04
C GLY A 18 -1.55 -13.03 -1.03
N GLN A 19 -2.26 -13.13 -2.16
CA GLN A 19 -3.44 -13.99 -2.33
C GLN A 19 -3.13 -15.31 -3.06
N CYS A 20 -1.85 -15.62 -3.30
CA CYS A 20 -1.43 -16.80 -4.05
C CYS A 20 -1.11 -17.96 -3.11
N GLU A 21 -1.73 -19.13 -3.34
CA GLU A 21 -1.46 -20.39 -2.62
C GLU A 21 0.03 -20.78 -2.63
N TRP A 22 0.76 -20.41 -3.68
CA TRP A 22 2.19 -20.70 -3.84
C TRP A 22 3.10 -19.68 -3.15
N TYR A 23 2.56 -18.60 -2.59
CA TYR A 23 3.35 -17.48 -2.07
C TYR A 23 4.42 -17.91 -1.08
N ARG A 24 4.08 -18.75 -0.11
CA ARG A 24 5.05 -19.24 0.89
C ARG A 24 6.22 -19.98 0.25
N LYS A 25 5.95 -20.81 -0.76
CA LYS A 25 6.98 -21.55 -1.51
C LYS A 25 7.84 -20.61 -2.36
N CYS A 26 7.20 -19.69 -3.09
CA CYS A 26 7.89 -18.70 -3.92
C CYS A 26 8.78 -17.78 -3.08
N ARG A 27 8.27 -17.30 -1.95
CA ARG A 27 9.00 -16.43 -1.02
C ARG A 27 10.22 -17.14 -0.45
N ARG A 28 10.06 -18.38 0.05
CA ARG A 28 11.18 -19.17 0.56
C ARG A 28 12.27 -19.33 -0.50
N TRP A 29 11.90 -19.66 -1.74
CA TRP A 29 12.89 -19.76 -2.81
C TRP A 29 13.64 -18.45 -3.05
N VAL A 30 12.95 -17.30 -3.04
CA VAL A 30 13.59 -15.98 -3.20
C VAL A 30 14.54 -15.68 -2.04
N GLU A 31 14.16 -16.01 -0.81
CA GLU A 31 15.00 -15.85 0.38
C GLU A 31 16.25 -16.76 0.31
N ASP A 32 16.06 -18.05 0.04
CA ASP A 32 17.13 -19.06 -0.02
C ASP A 32 18.15 -18.77 -1.14
N THR A 33 17.67 -18.25 -2.28
CA THR A 33 18.52 -17.93 -3.44
C THR A 33 18.99 -16.48 -3.48
N ARG A 34 18.52 -15.65 -2.53
CA ARG A 34 18.77 -14.20 -2.51
C ARG A 34 18.41 -13.56 -3.86
N ASP A 35 17.30 -13.99 -4.45
CA ASP A 35 16.90 -13.63 -5.81
C ASP A 35 16.56 -12.12 -5.92
N PRO A 36 16.87 -11.46 -7.04
CA PRO A 36 16.60 -10.04 -7.24
C PRO A 36 15.15 -9.61 -7.02
N THR A 37 14.17 -10.52 -7.16
CA THR A 37 12.75 -10.19 -6.91
C THR A 37 12.41 -10.01 -5.44
N GLY A 38 13.35 -10.31 -4.53
CA GLY A 38 13.29 -9.88 -3.13
C GLY A 38 13.36 -8.36 -2.97
N LEU A 39 13.80 -7.62 -3.99
CA LEU A 39 13.86 -6.16 -3.97
C LEU A 39 12.59 -5.55 -4.57
N PHE A 40 12.06 -4.54 -3.89
CA PHE A 40 10.94 -3.78 -4.39
C PHE A 40 11.26 -3.16 -5.77
N PHE A 41 10.32 -3.32 -6.72
CA PHE A 41 10.36 -2.76 -8.07
C PHE A 41 11.38 -3.38 -9.04
N VAL A 42 11.84 -4.62 -8.77
CA VAL A 42 12.61 -5.40 -9.77
C VAL A 42 11.69 -6.21 -10.67
N GLY A 43 10.80 -7.04 -10.09
CA GLY A 43 9.86 -7.86 -10.86
C GLY A 43 10.55 -8.68 -11.96
N LYS A 44 9.96 -8.72 -13.17
CA LYS A 44 10.49 -9.50 -14.31
C LYS A 44 11.84 -8.98 -14.85
N GLN A 45 12.30 -7.78 -14.46
CA GLN A 45 13.61 -7.27 -14.86
C GLN A 45 14.75 -8.14 -14.32
N LYS A 46 14.49 -9.00 -13.33
CA LYS A 46 15.47 -9.96 -12.81
C LYS A 46 16.10 -10.86 -13.87
N PHE A 47 15.37 -11.20 -14.93
CA PHE A 47 15.91 -12.11 -15.95
C PHE A 47 17.00 -11.41 -16.77
N ALA A 48 16.77 -10.16 -17.16
CA ALA A 48 17.78 -9.33 -17.82
C ALA A 48 18.98 -9.04 -16.92
N LEU A 49 18.76 -8.87 -15.60
CA LEU A 49 19.84 -8.76 -14.60
C LEU A 49 20.68 -10.04 -14.55
N LYS A 50 20.04 -11.21 -14.46
CA LYS A 50 20.68 -12.54 -14.41
C LYS A 50 21.54 -12.83 -15.63
N GLU A 51 21.07 -12.48 -16.83
CA GLU A 51 21.85 -12.62 -18.07
C GLU A 51 23.19 -11.85 -18.02
N ARG A 52 23.30 -10.82 -17.18
CA ARG A 52 24.52 -10.00 -17.01
C ARG A 52 25.28 -10.30 -15.71
N GLY A 53 25.02 -11.46 -15.10
CA GLY A 53 25.68 -11.90 -13.87
C GLY A 53 25.14 -11.28 -12.59
N LEU A 54 24.09 -10.45 -12.66
CA LEU A 54 23.43 -9.85 -11.49
C LEU A 54 22.32 -10.77 -10.98
N ALA A 55 22.71 -11.99 -10.58
CA ALA A 55 21.77 -13.06 -10.26
C ALA A 55 21.28 -13.09 -8.81
N THR A 56 21.90 -12.30 -7.93
CA THR A 56 21.55 -12.20 -6.51
C THR A 56 21.46 -10.75 -6.06
N ILE A 57 20.82 -10.54 -4.90
CA ILE A 57 20.77 -9.24 -4.22
C ILE A 57 22.20 -8.72 -3.93
N ASP A 58 23.13 -9.58 -3.56
CA ASP A 58 24.54 -9.22 -3.31
C ASP A 58 25.21 -8.65 -4.57
N ALA A 59 25.07 -9.35 -5.69
CA ALA A 59 25.63 -8.91 -6.96
C ALA A 59 25.05 -7.55 -7.39
N ILE A 60 23.77 -7.31 -7.12
CA ILE A 60 23.10 -6.03 -7.38
C ILE A 60 23.64 -4.93 -6.45
N ALA A 61 23.87 -5.21 -5.17
CA ALA A 61 24.41 -4.25 -4.21
C ALA A 61 25.84 -3.79 -4.56
N GLU A 62 26.63 -4.68 -5.16
CA GLU A 62 28.03 -4.44 -5.55
C GLU A 62 28.18 -3.90 -6.98
N MET A 63 27.10 -3.85 -7.77
CA MET A 63 27.18 -3.52 -9.20
C MET A 63 27.90 -2.18 -9.46
N ASP A 64 28.74 -2.13 -10.49
CA ASP A 64 29.15 -0.86 -11.10
C ASP A 64 28.09 -0.45 -12.13
N VAL A 65 27.24 0.52 -11.78
CA VAL A 65 26.12 0.95 -12.63
C VAL A 65 26.57 1.36 -14.03
N LYS A 66 27.73 2.04 -14.16
CA LYS A 66 28.19 2.56 -15.46
C LYS A 66 28.47 1.46 -16.47
N ARG A 67 28.91 0.28 -15.99
CA ARG A 67 29.14 -0.93 -16.79
C ARG A 67 27.89 -1.39 -17.55
N TYR A 68 26.71 -1.20 -16.95
CA TYR A 68 25.44 -1.71 -17.48
C TYR A 68 24.63 -0.68 -18.29
N LEU A 69 25.17 0.52 -18.53
CA LEU A 69 24.48 1.57 -19.29
C LEU A 69 24.68 1.45 -20.81
N ARG A 70 25.81 0.89 -21.25
CA ARG A 70 26.24 0.89 -22.67
C ARG A 70 27.07 -0.35 -22.98
N GLY A 71 27.35 -0.56 -24.26
CA GLY A 71 28.22 -1.64 -24.72
C GLY A 71 27.59 -3.03 -24.59
N PRO A 72 28.40 -4.09 -24.67
CA PRO A 72 27.92 -5.47 -24.66
C PRO A 72 27.24 -5.85 -23.35
N GLU A 73 27.51 -5.14 -22.26
CA GLU A 73 27.00 -5.41 -20.91
C GLU A 73 25.73 -4.61 -20.55
N LYS A 74 25.27 -3.73 -21.46
CA LYS A 74 24.02 -2.98 -21.31
C LYS A 74 22.82 -3.87 -20.96
N ILE A 75 22.08 -3.50 -19.91
CA ILE A 75 20.83 -4.18 -19.56
C ILE A 75 19.66 -3.48 -20.29
N PRO A 76 18.92 -4.19 -21.18
CA PRO A 76 17.81 -3.59 -21.92
C PRO A 76 16.71 -3.08 -20.99
N GLY A 77 16.16 -1.89 -21.29
CA GLY A 77 15.05 -1.29 -20.53
C GLY A 77 15.42 -0.66 -19.18
N LEU A 78 16.68 -0.76 -18.74
CA LEU A 78 17.15 -0.15 -17.49
C LEU A 78 18.08 1.03 -17.78
N GLY A 79 17.71 2.20 -17.28
CA GLY A 79 18.56 3.39 -17.24
C GLY A 79 19.29 3.54 -15.91
N GLU A 80 20.18 4.53 -15.85
CA GLU A 80 21.01 4.83 -14.67
C GLU A 80 20.21 4.97 -13.38
N LYS A 81 19.14 5.79 -13.39
CA LYS A 81 18.27 5.96 -12.22
C LYS A 81 17.66 4.65 -11.71
N SER A 82 17.29 3.74 -12.62
CA SER A 82 16.72 2.45 -12.25
C SER A 82 17.77 1.53 -11.62
N LEU A 83 18.97 1.47 -12.19
CA LEU A 83 20.08 0.66 -11.69
C LEU A 83 20.60 1.16 -10.35
N GLU A 84 20.79 2.47 -10.19
CA GLU A 84 21.17 3.08 -8.90
C GLU A 84 20.14 2.80 -7.82
N ARG A 85 18.84 2.89 -8.15
CA ARG A 85 17.78 2.54 -7.21
C ARG A 85 17.79 1.06 -6.83
N MET A 86 17.99 0.16 -7.79
CA MET A 86 18.12 -1.28 -7.52
C MET A 86 19.33 -1.57 -6.62
N LYS A 87 20.48 -0.95 -6.92
CA LYS A 87 21.70 -1.04 -6.11
C LYS A 87 21.46 -0.58 -4.67
N ARG A 88 20.88 0.60 -4.48
CA ARG A 88 20.56 1.15 -3.16
C ARG A 88 19.62 0.23 -2.38
N ARG A 89 18.53 -0.23 -3.00
CA ARG A 89 17.59 -1.17 -2.35
C ARG A 89 18.24 -2.49 -1.98
N ALA A 90 19.16 -2.99 -2.80
CA ALA A 90 19.95 -4.16 -2.46
C ALA A 90 20.82 -3.91 -1.22
N GLN A 91 21.49 -2.76 -1.15
CA GLN A 91 22.28 -2.37 0.03
C GLN A 91 21.42 -2.23 1.30
N VAL A 92 20.23 -1.63 1.19
CA VAL A 92 19.26 -1.53 2.28
C VAL A 92 18.78 -2.91 2.74
N MET A 93 18.47 -3.80 1.79
CA MET A 93 18.11 -5.20 2.08
C MET A 93 19.21 -5.92 2.85
N LEU A 94 20.47 -5.76 2.45
CA LEU A 94 21.63 -6.36 3.13
C LEU A 94 21.87 -5.75 4.53
N ALA A 95 21.61 -4.45 4.69
CA ALA A 95 21.71 -3.78 5.97
C ALA A 95 20.59 -4.19 6.96
N GLY A 96 19.49 -4.74 6.46
CA GLY A 96 18.37 -5.24 7.27
C GLY A 96 17.59 -4.16 8.02
N LYS A 97 17.74 -2.89 7.64
CA LYS A 97 17.03 -1.75 8.25
C LYS A 97 16.60 -0.72 7.21
N PRO A 98 15.48 0.00 7.43
CA PRO A 98 15.04 1.04 6.52
C PRO A 98 16.03 2.20 6.40
N GLU A 99 16.11 2.79 5.22
CA GLU A 99 16.82 4.05 4.95
C GLU A 99 15.79 5.14 4.66
N ILE A 100 15.75 6.17 5.51
CA ILE A 100 14.94 7.37 5.30
C ILE A 100 15.85 8.46 4.74
N ARG A 101 15.44 9.08 3.63
CA ARG A 101 16.18 10.17 2.99
C ARG A 101 15.67 11.51 3.51
N PRO A 102 16.56 12.45 3.87
CA PRO A 102 16.15 13.77 4.33
C PRO A 102 15.56 14.61 3.18
N GLY A 103 14.99 15.76 3.52
CA GLY A 103 14.51 16.75 2.54
C GLY A 103 13.03 16.62 2.17
N PHE A 104 12.23 15.98 3.02
CA PHE A 104 10.77 16.04 2.95
C PHE A 104 10.20 16.94 4.05
N VAL A 105 9.01 17.45 3.81
CA VAL A 105 8.21 18.18 4.80
C VAL A 105 6.78 17.67 4.68
N PHE A 106 6.20 17.20 5.78
CA PHE A 106 4.77 16.92 5.83
C PHE A 106 3.99 18.25 5.86
N PRO A 107 2.80 18.32 5.24
CA PRO A 107 1.94 19.48 5.35
C PRO A 107 1.69 19.85 6.82
N GLN A 108 1.79 21.14 7.14
CA GLN A 108 1.27 21.64 8.41
C GLN A 108 -0.23 21.80 8.28
N ALA A 109 -0.99 20.95 8.96
CA ALA A 109 -2.44 20.97 8.96
C ALA A 109 -2.96 21.29 10.36
N GLU A 110 -4.10 21.99 10.44
CA GLU A 110 -4.83 22.14 11.71
C GLU A 110 -5.48 20.83 12.15
N GLU A 111 -5.74 19.96 11.16
CA GLU A 111 -6.36 18.65 11.31
C GLU A 111 -5.79 17.69 10.27
N GLU A 112 -5.36 16.52 10.73
CA GLU A 112 -4.94 15.42 9.88
C GLU A 112 -6.01 14.32 9.91
N ILE A 113 -6.43 13.84 8.74
CA ILE A 113 -7.45 12.80 8.62
C ILE A 113 -6.82 11.61 7.92
N TYR A 114 -6.68 10.49 8.62
CA TYR A 114 -6.14 9.25 8.06
C TYR A 114 -7.32 8.41 7.58
N PHE A 115 -7.44 8.22 6.27
CA PHE A 115 -8.67 7.76 5.62
C PHE A 115 -8.46 6.48 4.82
N ASP A 116 -9.36 5.51 5.01
CA ASP A 116 -9.38 4.25 4.28
C ASP A 116 -10.83 3.82 3.93
N ILE A 117 -10.98 3.11 2.79
CA ILE A 117 -12.26 2.64 2.27
C ILE A 117 -12.25 1.10 2.11
N GLU A 118 -13.30 0.46 2.63
CA GLU A 118 -13.62 -0.93 2.31
C GLU A 118 -14.68 -1.03 1.20
N ASP A 119 -14.37 -1.82 0.18
CA ASP A 119 -15.20 -2.03 -1.00
C ASP A 119 -15.25 -3.51 -1.42
N ASP A 120 -16.30 -3.87 -2.14
CA ASP A 120 -16.43 -5.10 -2.89
C ASP A 120 -16.46 -4.76 -4.39
N PRO A 121 -15.31 -4.84 -5.09
CA PRO A 121 -15.24 -4.53 -6.51
C PRO A 121 -16.01 -5.54 -7.39
N THR A 122 -16.36 -6.72 -6.87
CA THR A 122 -17.15 -7.71 -7.61
C THR A 122 -18.63 -7.33 -7.68
N GLN A 123 -19.08 -6.55 -6.71
CA GLN A 123 -20.44 -5.99 -6.65
C GLN A 123 -20.47 -4.50 -6.98
N GLY A 124 -19.28 -3.87 -7.09
CA GLY A 124 -19.15 -2.44 -7.32
C GLY A 124 -19.64 -1.60 -6.15
N LEU A 125 -19.53 -2.12 -4.92
CA LEU A 125 -20.11 -1.56 -3.69
C LEU A 125 -19.01 -1.05 -2.75
N VAL A 126 -19.22 0.12 -2.16
CA VAL A 126 -18.43 0.71 -1.08
C VAL A 126 -19.27 0.72 0.18
N TYR A 127 -18.85 -0.03 1.20
CA TYR A 127 -19.67 -0.27 2.39
C TYR A 127 -19.09 0.32 3.67
N PHE A 128 -17.83 0.79 3.67
CA PHE A 128 -17.21 1.36 4.86
C PHE A 128 -16.23 2.48 4.51
N TYR A 129 -16.31 3.57 5.28
CA TYR A 129 -15.38 4.70 5.27
C TYR A 129 -14.91 4.88 6.70
N GLY A 130 -13.63 4.67 6.99
CA GLY A 130 -13.10 4.92 8.33
C GLY A 130 -11.96 5.91 8.31
N MET A 131 -11.92 6.67 9.40
CA MET A 131 -11.20 7.92 9.47
C MET A 131 -10.67 8.10 10.90
N VAL A 132 -9.36 8.25 11.06
CA VAL A 132 -8.80 8.77 12.32
C VAL A 132 -8.58 10.27 12.15
N LEU A 133 -9.31 11.07 12.91
CA LEU A 133 -9.16 12.52 12.96
C LEU A 133 -8.17 12.87 14.05
N GLN A 134 -7.08 13.56 13.71
CA GLN A 134 -6.06 13.99 14.64
C GLN A 134 -5.96 15.51 14.68
N ASP A 135 -6.12 16.08 15.87
CA ASP A 135 -5.96 17.52 16.10
C ASP A 135 -4.48 17.93 16.16
N GLY A 136 -4.21 19.24 16.09
CA GLY A 136 -2.84 19.78 16.21
C GLY A 136 -2.11 19.48 17.53
N ASN A 137 -2.79 18.93 18.55
CA ASN A 137 -2.16 18.49 19.80
C ASN A 137 -1.87 16.97 19.80
N GLY A 138 -2.16 16.27 18.70
CA GLY A 138 -1.98 14.83 18.56
C GLY A 138 -3.06 13.99 19.24
N ARG A 139 -4.18 14.60 19.68
CA ARG A 139 -5.35 13.82 20.14
C ARG A 139 -6.05 13.28 18.93
N ASP A 140 -6.38 11.99 18.96
CA ASP A 140 -7.09 11.33 17.87
C ASP A 140 -8.40 10.67 18.30
N GLU A 141 -9.36 10.66 17.37
CA GLU A 141 -10.64 9.97 17.46
C GLU A 141 -10.89 9.20 16.16
N PHE A 142 -11.38 7.96 16.29
CA PHE A 142 -11.80 7.17 15.14
C PHE A 142 -13.29 7.41 14.87
N MET A 143 -13.60 7.81 13.65
CA MET A 143 -14.95 7.98 13.12
C MET A 143 -15.11 7.04 11.91
N PHE A 144 -16.34 6.56 11.70
CA PHE A 144 -16.67 5.77 10.52
C PHE A 144 -18.06 6.08 10.01
N LEU A 145 -18.26 5.82 8.71
CA LEU A 145 -19.55 5.76 8.04
C LEU A 145 -19.68 4.38 7.41
N GLN A 146 -20.79 3.70 7.63
CA GLN A 146 -21.03 2.36 7.13
C GLN A 146 -22.37 2.27 6.42
N ALA A 147 -22.43 1.43 5.40
CA ALA A 147 -23.67 0.96 4.79
C ALA A 147 -24.00 -0.41 5.38
N ASP A 148 -25.18 -0.58 5.99
CA ASP A 148 -25.64 -1.89 6.48
C ASP A 148 -26.16 -2.80 5.35
N GLY A 149 -26.35 -2.23 4.16
CA GLY A 149 -26.74 -2.92 2.94
C GLY A 149 -26.39 -2.11 1.68
N PRO A 150 -26.37 -2.75 0.49
CA PRO A 150 -26.07 -2.06 -0.77
C PRO A 150 -26.99 -0.85 -1.06
N GLU A 151 -28.23 -0.89 -0.58
CA GLU A 151 -29.21 0.19 -0.69
C GLU A 151 -28.83 1.46 0.08
N GLU A 152 -27.92 1.35 1.06
CA GLU A 152 -27.45 2.48 1.87
C GLU A 152 -26.17 3.12 1.33
N GLU A 153 -25.56 2.58 0.26
CA GLU A 153 -24.32 3.12 -0.34
C GLU A 153 -24.47 4.62 -0.66
N GLU A 154 -25.57 4.99 -1.31
CA GLU A 154 -25.82 6.38 -1.71
C GLU A 154 -25.89 7.32 -0.49
N ASN A 155 -26.64 6.93 0.53
CA ASN A 155 -26.77 7.74 1.74
C ASN A 155 -25.42 7.86 2.45
N THR A 156 -24.67 6.77 2.53
CA THR A 156 -23.35 6.71 3.18
C THR A 156 -22.34 7.62 2.48
N VAL A 157 -22.26 7.59 1.15
CA VAL A 157 -21.35 8.47 0.41
C VAL A 157 -21.79 9.93 0.49
N ARG A 158 -23.10 10.23 0.53
CA ARG A 158 -23.58 11.60 0.73
C ARG A 158 -23.17 12.15 2.10
N LEU A 159 -23.24 11.34 3.16
CA LEU A 159 -22.72 11.71 4.48
C LEU A 159 -21.21 11.96 4.43
N PHE A 160 -20.46 11.15 3.69
CA PHE A 160 -19.02 11.38 3.50
C PHE A 160 -18.74 12.68 2.72
N TRP A 161 -19.58 13.04 1.76
CA TRP A 161 -19.49 14.33 1.05
C TRP A 161 -19.70 15.52 1.98
N GLU A 162 -20.71 15.44 2.87
CA GLU A 162 -20.92 16.46 3.91
C GLU A 162 -19.73 16.52 4.87
N PHE A 163 -19.15 15.37 5.20
CA PHE A 163 -17.94 15.30 6.01
C PHE A 163 -16.78 16.05 5.34
N ILE A 164 -16.48 15.79 4.07
CA ILE A 164 -15.40 16.52 3.35
C ILE A 164 -15.67 18.03 3.41
N ARG A 165 -16.92 18.45 3.11
CA ARG A 165 -17.30 19.88 3.13
C ARG A 165 -17.08 20.53 4.50
N ALA A 166 -17.30 19.80 5.58
CA ALA A 166 -17.10 20.30 6.94
C ALA A 166 -15.62 20.47 7.33
N HIS A 167 -14.68 19.89 6.59
CA HIS A 167 -13.24 19.92 6.90
C HIS A 167 -12.41 20.60 5.79
N PRO A 168 -12.63 21.90 5.50
CA PRO A 168 -11.97 22.60 4.38
C PRO A 168 -10.47 22.87 4.58
N ARG A 169 -9.94 22.62 5.79
CA ARG A 169 -8.52 22.85 6.13
C ARG A 169 -7.79 21.57 6.56
N ALA A 170 -8.42 20.41 6.39
CA ALA A 170 -7.81 19.13 6.71
C ALA A 170 -6.80 18.69 5.64
N VAL A 171 -5.93 17.76 6.02
CA VAL A 171 -5.12 16.97 5.09
C VAL A 171 -5.53 15.51 5.21
N PHE A 172 -5.96 14.92 4.08
CA PHE A 172 -6.36 13.52 4.02
C PHE A 172 -5.16 12.64 3.68
N TYR A 173 -4.65 11.88 4.64
CA TYR A 173 -3.65 10.86 4.41
C TYR A 173 -4.32 9.58 3.92
N VAL A 174 -3.88 9.11 2.76
CA VAL A 174 -4.28 7.82 2.17
C VAL A 174 -3.04 7.01 1.80
N TYR A 175 -3.17 5.70 1.65
CA TYR A 175 -2.04 4.83 1.26
C TYR A 175 -2.13 4.32 -0.18
N SER A 176 -3.00 4.89 -1.01
CA SER A 176 -3.02 4.58 -2.44
C SER A 176 -3.82 5.61 -3.23
N HIS A 177 -3.80 5.47 -4.57
CA HIS A 177 -4.72 6.20 -5.45
C HIS A 177 -6.14 5.60 -5.49
N LYS A 178 -6.38 4.46 -4.82
CA LYS A 178 -7.67 3.75 -4.82
C LYS A 178 -8.76 4.68 -4.32
N GLU A 179 -8.56 5.33 -3.18
CA GLU A 179 -9.53 6.20 -2.52
C GLU A 179 -10.02 7.30 -3.45
N ARG A 180 -9.10 8.06 -4.06
CA ARG A 180 -9.42 9.08 -5.08
C ARG A 180 -10.22 8.51 -6.26
N SER A 181 -9.84 7.34 -6.77
CA SER A 181 -10.53 6.73 -7.92
C SER A 181 -11.93 6.24 -7.56
N THR A 182 -12.10 5.66 -6.37
CA THR A 182 -13.38 5.20 -5.83
C THR A 182 -14.32 6.38 -5.59
N LEU A 183 -13.84 7.44 -4.95
CA LEU A 183 -14.63 8.65 -4.72
C LEU A 183 -15.05 9.31 -6.04
N ARG A 184 -14.17 9.36 -7.06
CA ARG A 184 -14.55 9.85 -8.40
C ARG A 184 -15.69 9.02 -9.00
N ALA A 185 -15.58 7.69 -8.95
CA ALA A 185 -16.61 6.81 -9.48
C ALA A 185 -17.95 6.97 -8.75
N LEU A 186 -17.93 7.14 -7.42
CA LEU A 186 -19.14 7.39 -6.63
C LEU A 186 -19.74 8.77 -6.90
N MET A 187 -18.90 9.80 -7.08
CA MET A 187 -19.34 11.14 -7.46
C MET A 187 -20.12 11.12 -8.77
N GLU A 188 -19.56 10.45 -9.79
CA GLU A 188 -20.20 10.29 -11.10
C GLU A 188 -21.50 9.46 -10.99
N ARG A 189 -21.46 8.35 -10.24
CA ARG A 189 -22.61 7.45 -10.05
C ARG A 189 -23.79 8.15 -9.37
N TYR A 190 -23.54 8.89 -8.30
CA TYR A 190 -24.57 9.51 -7.46
C TYR A 190 -24.77 11.00 -7.68
N GLN A 191 -24.14 11.56 -8.72
CA GLN A 191 -24.24 12.97 -9.12
C GLN A 191 -23.93 13.90 -7.94
N LEU A 192 -22.85 13.59 -7.22
CA LEU A 192 -22.39 14.37 -6.07
C LEU A 192 -21.67 15.64 -6.54
N ASP A 193 -21.59 16.63 -5.65
CA ASP A 193 -21.00 17.93 -5.95
C ASP A 193 -19.52 17.81 -6.35
N PRO A 194 -19.14 18.17 -7.59
CA PRO A 194 -17.75 18.12 -8.04
C PRO A 194 -16.82 19.07 -7.28
N ALA A 195 -17.34 20.17 -6.73
CA ALA A 195 -16.51 21.12 -5.98
C ALA A 195 -15.97 20.50 -4.67
N VAL A 196 -16.77 19.64 -4.02
CA VAL A 196 -16.34 18.90 -2.83
C VAL A 196 -15.26 17.86 -3.18
N PHE A 197 -15.36 17.22 -4.35
CA PHE A 197 -14.33 16.29 -4.82
C PHE A 197 -13.02 17.01 -5.17
N GLU A 198 -13.08 18.17 -5.80
CA GLU A 198 -11.88 18.99 -6.06
C GLU A 198 -11.25 19.51 -4.75
N GLN A 199 -12.07 19.84 -3.74
CA GLN A 199 -11.58 20.14 -2.40
C GLN A 199 -10.79 18.95 -1.83
N TYR A 200 -11.36 17.75 -1.82
CA TYR A 200 -10.68 16.54 -1.38
C TYR A 200 -9.36 16.32 -2.15
N CYS A 201 -9.38 16.43 -3.48
CA CYS A 201 -8.17 16.25 -4.30
C CYS A 201 -7.04 17.23 -3.96
N GLY A 202 -7.37 18.45 -3.51
CA GLY A 202 -6.41 19.44 -3.05
C GLY A 202 -5.89 19.20 -1.62
N GLN A 203 -6.60 18.40 -0.82
CA GLN A 203 -6.27 18.06 0.57
C GLN A 203 -5.61 16.69 0.71
N GLU A 204 -5.72 15.82 -0.30
CA GLU A 204 -5.20 14.45 -0.25
C GLU A 204 -3.67 14.41 -0.36
N LEU A 205 -3.06 13.66 0.55
CA LEU A 205 -1.66 13.27 0.54
C LEU A 205 -1.55 11.75 0.40
N ASP A 206 -0.96 11.31 -0.71
CA ASP A 206 -0.61 9.91 -0.96
C ASP A 206 0.65 9.53 -0.19
N LEU A 207 0.47 8.89 0.98
CA LEU A 207 1.54 8.46 1.85
C LEU A 207 2.36 7.31 1.22
N TYR A 208 1.78 6.49 0.35
CA TYR A 208 2.53 5.46 -0.37
C TYR A 208 3.54 6.08 -1.33
N LYS A 209 3.12 7.07 -2.11
CA LYS A 209 4.04 7.83 -2.98
C LYS A 209 5.15 8.47 -2.15
N PHE A 210 4.80 9.08 -1.02
CA PHE A 210 5.76 9.66 -0.09
C PHE A 210 6.80 8.63 0.40
N VAL A 211 6.35 7.43 0.82
CA VAL A 211 7.24 6.32 1.20
C VAL A 211 8.18 5.94 0.06
N VAL A 212 7.65 5.77 -1.16
CA VAL A 212 8.46 5.39 -2.33
C VAL A 212 9.52 6.45 -2.66
N ASP A 213 9.17 7.73 -2.57
CA ASP A 213 10.04 8.85 -2.96
C ASP A 213 11.13 9.13 -1.90
N HIS A 214 10.81 8.98 -0.62
CA HIS A 214 11.69 9.41 0.49
C HIS A 214 12.32 8.28 1.31
N SER A 215 12.09 7.01 0.96
CA SER A 215 12.73 5.91 1.69
C SER A 215 13.04 4.69 0.84
N ASP A 216 13.86 3.80 1.38
CA ASP A 216 14.00 2.43 0.93
C ASP A 216 13.91 1.45 2.10
N TRP A 217 13.32 0.28 1.86
CA TRP A 217 13.00 -0.70 2.89
C TRP A 217 13.56 -2.09 2.52
N PRO A 218 14.00 -2.89 3.52
CA PRO A 218 14.47 -4.26 3.31
C PRO A 218 13.29 -5.23 3.06
N THR A 219 12.51 -4.98 2.02
CA THR A 219 11.35 -5.79 1.62
C THR A 219 11.10 -5.73 0.12
N TYR A 220 10.40 -6.74 -0.40
CA TYR A 220 10.00 -6.82 -1.81
C TYR A 220 8.74 -6.01 -2.13
N SER A 221 8.00 -5.52 -1.12
CA SER A 221 6.72 -4.82 -1.28
C SER A 221 6.60 -3.66 -0.30
N TYR A 222 6.19 -2.49 -0.80
CA TYR A 222 5.95 -1.29 -0.01
C TYR A 222 4.46 -1.10 0.34
N GLY A 223 3.65 -2.15 0.24
CA GLY A 223 2.25 -2.11 0.72
C GLY A 223 2.18 -1.82 2.23
N ILE A 224 1.08 -1.21 2.68
CA ILE A 224 0.95 -0.67 4.04
C ILE A 224 1.33 -1.69 5.12
N LYS A 225 0.83 -2.92 5.01
CA LYS A 225 1.13 -4.02 5.96
C LYS A 225 2.61 -4.37 6.04
N GLN A 226 3.35 -4.27 4.93
CA GLN A 226 4.79 -4.58 4.92
C GLN A 226 5.61 -3.46 5.54
N ILE A 227 5.22 -2.21 5.33
CA ILE A 227 5.91 -1.03 5.88
C ILE A 227 5.57 -0.84 7.36
N ALA A 228 4.27 -0.85 7.70
CA ALA A 228 3.77 -0.69 9.05
C ALA A 228 4.38 -1.71 10.03
N ARG A 229 4.48 -2.99 9.64
CA ARG A 229 5.14 -4.02 10.47
C ARG A 229 6.61 -3.73 10.74
N GLN A 230 7.33 -3.16 9.77
CA GLN A 230 8.74 -2.79 9.95
C GLN A 230 8.93 -1.57 10.85
N VAL A 231 7.91 -0.71 11.00
CA VAL A 231 7.92 0.39 11.97
C VAL A 231 7.32 0.00 13.33
N GLY A 232 7.02 -1.29 13.52
CA GLY A 232 6.54 -1.85 14.78
C GLY A 232 5.03 -1.82 14.98
N PHE A 233 4.23 -1.54 13.95
CA PHE A 233 2.77 -1.60 14.02
C PHE A 233 2.26 -3.03 13.80
N SER A 234 1.24 -3.42 14.55
CA SER A 234 0.55 -4.71 14.45
C SER A 234 -0.96 -4.50 14.41
N TRP A 235 -1.62 -5.18 13.49
CA TRP A 235 -3.08 -5.26 13.45
C TRP A 235 -3.60 -6.13 14.60
N ARG A 236 -4.82 -5.85 15.05
CA ARG A 236 -5.58 -6.65 16.02
C ARG A 236 -5.93 -8.01 15.46
N ASP A 237 -6.36 -8.08 14.20
CA ASP A 237 -6.70 -9.33 13.53
C ASP A 237 -5.42 -10.09 13.09
N PRO A 238 -5.33 -11.43 13.31
CA PRO A 238 -4.18 -12.23 12.91
C PRO A 238 -4.03 -12.41 11.39
N ASP A 239 -5.12 -12.28 10.61
CA ASP A 239 -5.11 -12.38 9.15
C ASP A 239 -5.82 -11.16 8.50
N PRO A 240 -5.25 -9.96 8.65
CA PRO A 240 -5.86 -8.75 8.13
C PRO A 240 -5.77 -8.76 6.61
N SER A 241 -6.90 -8.80 5.90
CA SER A 241 -6.94 -8.71 4.43
C SER A 241 -8.25 -8.13 3.92
N GLY A 242 -8.18 -7.34 2.83
CA GLY A 242 -9.38 -6.83 2.17
C GLY A 242 -10.27 -7.94 1.57
N ALA A 243 -9.70 -9.12 1.28
CA ALA A 243 -10.52 -10.28 0.89
C ALA A 243 -11.34 -10.79 2.07
N ASN A 244 -10.80 -10.73 3.30
CA ASN A 244 -11.52 -11.10 4.51
C ASN A 244 -12.58 -10.06 4.86
N SER A 245 -12.34 -8.75 4.68
CA SER A 245 -13.38 -7.72 4.91
C SER A 245 -14.59 -7.93 3.99
N ILE A 246 -14.35 -8.21 2.70
CA ILE A 246 -15.40 -8.58 1.73
C ILE A 246 -16.15 -9.83 2.18
N ALA A 247 -15.45 -10.87 2.64
CA ALA A 247 -16.08 -12.10 3.09
C ALA A 247 -16.96 -11.87 4.34
N TRP A 248 -16.47 -11.10 5.31
CA TRP A 248 -17.20 -10.75 6.53
C TRP A 248 -18.45 -9.92 6.21
N TYR A 249 -18.35 -8.96 5.31
CA TYR A 249 -19.48 -8.13 4.90
C TYR A 249 -20.56 -8.95 4.19
N ASN A 250 -20.15 -9.77 3.20
CA ASN A 250 -21.08 -10.67 2.50
C ASN A 250 -21.75 -11.69 3.42
N ASP A 251 -21.04 -12.14 4.45
CA ASP A 251 -21.61 -13.01 5.47
C ASP A 251 -22.57 -12.25 6.40
N TYR A 252 -22.25 -11.03 6.79
CA TYR A 252 -23.17 -10.15 7.53
C TYR A 252 -24.47 -9.91 6.76
N LEU A 253 -24.41 -9.64 5.45
CA LEU A 253 -25.61 -9.45 4.62
C LEU A 253 -26.51 -10.69 4.55
N LYS A 254 -25.98 -11.90 4.74
CA LYS A 254 -26.78 -13.14 4.82
C LYS A 254 -27.49 -13.29 6.16
N ASP A 255 -26.94 -12.71 7.22
CA ASP A 255 -27.46 -12.78 8.59
C ASP A 255 -26.98 -11.57 9.40
N THR A 256 -27.80 -10.51 9.43
CA THR A 256 -27.50 -9.23 10.08
C THR A 256 -27.50 -9.31 11.61
N SER A 257 -27.85 -10.46 12.19
CA SER A 257 -27.67 -10.70 13.63
C SER A 257 -26.18 -10.87 14.01
N ARG A 258 -25.32 -11.20 13.03
CA ARG A 258 -23.88 -11.42 13.18
C ARG A 258 -23.07 -10.12 13.24
N LYS A 259 -23.37 -9.27 14.22
CA LYS A 259 -22.73 -7.96 14.41
C LYS A 259 -21.22 -8.05 14.65
N GLU A 260 -20.71 -9.18 15.10
CA GLU A 260 -19.29 -9.44 15.26
C GLU A 260 -18.51 -9.34 13.95
N LEU A 261 -19.14 -9.61 12.80
CA LEU A 261 -18.50 -9.48 11.49
C LEU A 261 -18.25 -8.01 11.14
N MET A 262 -19.22 -7.13 11.41
CA MET A 262 -19.07 -5.69 11.23
C MET A 262 -18.04 -5.10 12.21
N GLN A 263 -18.03 -5.58 13.46
CA GLN A 263 -17.00 -5.18 14.42
C GLN A 263 -15.59 -5.52 13.92
N ARG A 264 -15.39 -6.67 13.28
CA ARG A 264 -14.09 -7.04 12.69
C ARG A 264 -13.69 -6.15 11.51
N ILE A 265 -14.64 -5.77 10.66
CA ILE A 265 -14.40 -4.81 9.57
C ILE A 265 -13.96 -3.46 10.14
N LEU A 266 -14.69 -2.97 11.15
CA LEU A 266 -14.38 -1.72 11.84
C LEU A 266 -12.97 -1.74 12.43
N GLU A 267 -12.62 -2.78 13.19
CA GLU A 267 -11.29 -2.91 13.79
C GLU A 267 -10.18 -3.00 12.74
N TYR A 268 -10.43 -3.74 11.66
CA TYR A 268 -9.47 -3.87 10.56
C TYR A 268 -9.22 -2.52 9.86
N ASN A 269 -10.27 -1.78 9.54
CA ASN A 269 -10.18 -0.50 8.86
C ASN A 269 -9.58 0.60 9.76
N GLU A 270 -9.94 0.63 11.05
CA GLU A 270 -9.29 1.51 12.03
C GLU A 270 -7.78 1.20 12.13
N ASP A 271 -7.38 -0.07 12.10
CA ASP A 271 -5.96 -0.44 12.09
C ASP A 271 -5.24 0.02 10.82
N ASP A 272 -5.87 -0.03 9.65
CA ASP A 272 -5.31 0.50 8.41
C ASP A 272 -5.10 2.03 8.50
N CYS A 273 -6.04 2.75 9.11
CA CYS A 273 -5.88 4.19 9.40
C CYS A 273 -4.72 4.46 10.38
N ARG A 274 -4.66 3.70 11.48
CA ARG A 274 -3.60 3.85 12.51
C ARG A 274 -2.22 3.42 12.01
N ALA A 275 -2.15 2.50 11.05
CA ALA A 275 -0.91 2.11 10.40
C ALA A 275 -0.29 3.30 9.64
N MET A 276 -1.10 4.14 8.99
CA MET A 276 -0.60 5.36 8.34
C MET A 276 0.00 6.35 9.34
N ILE A 277 -0.63 6.53 10.51
CA ILE A 277 -0.09 7.35 11.61
C ILE A 277 1.27 6.81 12.06
N ALA A 278 1.38 5.48 12.25
CA ALA A 278 2.63 4.85 12.67
C ALA A 278 3.76 5.07 11.64
N ILE A 279 3.44 4.97 10.35
CA ILE A 279 4.37 5.24 9.26
C ILE A 279 4.81 6.71 9.28
N LYS A 280 3.88 7.66 9.31
CA LYS A 280 4.20 9.09 9.36
C LYS A 280 5.11 9.43 10.54
N ARG A 281 4.76 8.98 11.76
CA ARG A 281 5.57 9.16 12.98
C ARG A 281 6.95 8.52 12.86
N TYR A 282 7.10 7.44 12.10
CA TYR A 282 8.42 6.87 11.84
C TYR A 282 9.26 7.82 10.97
N PHE A 283 8.70 8.41 9.92
CA PHE A 283 9.41 9.40 9.11
C PHE A 283 9.78 10.63 9.92
N GLU A 284 8.86 11.20 10.70
CA GLU A 284 9.14 12.38 11.54
C GLU A 284 10.29 12.17 12.53
N ARG A 285 10.46 10.95 13.05
CA ARG A 285 11.54 10.60 14.00
C ARG A 285 12.87 10.27 13.34
N ASN A 286 12.88 10.00 12.04
CA ASN A 286 14.06 9.53 11.29
C ASN A 286 14.39 10.44 10.08
N ALA A 287 13.86 11.67 10.06
CA ALA A 287 14.10 12.68 9.04
C ALA A 287 15.49 13.33 9.16
#